data_AF-A0A523NZV1-F1
#
_entry.id   AF-A0A523NZV1-F1
#
_cell.length_a   1.000
_cell.length_b   1.000
_cell.length_c   1.000
_cell.angle_alpha   90.00
_cell.angle_beta   90.00
_cell.angle_gamma   90.00
#
_symmetry.space_group_name_H-M   'P 1'
#
loop_
_entity.id
_entity.type
_entity.pdbx_description
1 polymer ?
#
loop_
_entity_poly.entity_id
_entity_poly.type
_entity_poly.pdbx_seq_one_letter_code
_entity_poly.pdbx_strand_id
1 'polypeptide(L)'
;GKPPWKLRTMKTQWGSCSPQGVLSLNPHLVKAPSQCIDYVLLHELCHLKFHNHSRYFYRLLKKQMPQWEAVKGKLDGMAELLLND
;
A
#
# COMPACT_ATOMS: atom_id res chain seq x y z
N GLY A 1 3.62 -16.80 9.88
CA GLY A 1 4.76 -15.97 10.32
C GLY A 1 4.66 -14.58 9.71
N LYS A 2 5.53 -13.65 10.11
CA LYS A 2 5.64 -12.32 9.48
C LYS A 2 5.99 -12.49 7.99
N PRO A 3 5.29 -11.83 7.04
CA PRO A 3 5.64 -11.95 5.64
C PRO A 3 7.05 -11.36 5.40
N PRO A 4 7.86 -11.97 4.54
CA PRO A 4 9.10 -11.35 4.10
C PRO A 4 8.80 -10.02 3.40
N TRP A 5 9.65 -9.03 3.61
CA TRP A 5 9.47 -7.71 3.02
C TRP A 5 10.82 -7.08 2.67
N LYS A 6 10.79 -6.14 1.72
CA LYS A 6 11.96 -5.38 1.27
C LYS A 6 11.59 -3.95 0.90
N LEU A 7 12.60 -3.08 0.92
CA LEU A 7 12.52 -1.76 0.34
C LEU A 7 12.92 -1.83 -1.14
N ARG A 8 12.15 -1.16 -2.00
CA ARG A 8 12.44 -1.07 -3.44
C ARG A 8 11.90 0.24 -3.99
N THR A 9 12.75 1.06 -4.58
CA THR A 9 12.31 2.24 -5.32
C THR A 9 11.50 1.82 -6.54
N MET A 10 10.33 2.44 -6.70
CA MET A 10 9.35 2.15 -7.74
C MET A 10 8.91 3.46 -8.39
N LYS A 11 8.75 3.46 -9.72
CA LYS A 11 8.38 4.68 -10.46
C LYS A 11 6.89 5.02 -10.38
N THR A 12 6.03 4.01 -10.26
CA THR A 12 4.57 4.15 -10.41
C THR A 12 3.78 3.58 -9.24
N GLN A 13 4.44 3.04 -8.23
CA GLN A 13 3.81 2.29 -7.16
C GLN A 13 4.41 2.66 -5.80
N TRP A 14 3.56 2.62 -4.77
CA TRP A 14 3.95 2.81 -3.38
C TRP A 14 4.33 1.50 -2.70
N GLY A 15 3.76 0.38 -3.16
CA GLY A 15 4.06 -0.95 -2.68
C GLY A 15 3.64 -2.01 -3.71
N SER A 16 4.03 -3.25 -3.44
CA SER A 16 3.49 -4.43 -4.12
C SER A 16 3.65 -5.70 -3.27
N CYS A 17 2.83 -6.70 -3.54
CA CYS A 17 2.91 -8.03 -2.95
C CYS A 17 3.12 -9.07 -4.05
N SER A 18 4.17 -9.89 -3.95
CA SER A 18 4.39 -10.99 -4.90
C SER A 18 3.36 -12.12 -4.68
N PRO A 19 3.15 -13.00 -5.68
CA PRO A 19 2.35 -14.23 -5.49
C PRO A 19 2.84 -15.12 -4.35
N GLN A 20 4.14 -15.06 -4.04
CA GLN A 20 4.77 -15.79 -2.92
C GLN A 20 4.61 -15.07 -1.57
N GLY A 21 3.90 -13.95 -1.52
CA GLY A 21 3.65 -13.19 -0.29
C GLY A 21 4.82 -12.32 0.18
N VAL A 22 5.73 -11.94 -0.71
CA VAL A 22 6.82 -10.99 -0.41
C VAL A 22 6.33 -9.56 -0.63
N LEU A 23 6.37 -8.74 0.41
CA LEU A 23 5.99 -7.33 0.32
C LEU A 23 7.18 -6.48 -0.17
N SER A 24 6.94 -5.55 -1.07
CA SER A 24 7.88 -4.52 -1.48
C SER A 24 7.28 -3.16 -1.15
N LEU A 25 8.04 -2.30 -0.48
CA LEU A 25 7.59 -0.95 -0.13
C LEU A 25 8.54 0.08 -0.72
N ASN A 26 7.97 1.17 -1.24
CA ASN A 26 8.73 2.26 -1.80
C ASN A 26 9.32 3.15 -0.68
N PRO A 27 10.65 3.35 -0.60
CA PRO A 27 11.28 4.20 0.41
C PRO A 27 10.73 5.64 0.45
N HIS A 28 10.24 6.16 -0.68
CA HIS A 28 9.64 7.49 -0.75
C HIS A 28 8.39 7.65 0.12
N LEU A 29 7.78 6.55 0.59
CA LEU A 29 6.69 6.59 1.57
C LEU A 29 7.05 7.36 2.83
N VAL A 30 8.32 7.43 3.21
CA VAL A 30 8.78 8.20 4.38
C VAL A 30 8.45 9.70 4.27
N LYS A 31 8.24 10.20 3.05
CA LYS A 31 7.84 11.60 2.77
C LYS A 31 6.33 11.83 2.92
N ALA A 32 5.53 10.75 2.98
CA ALA A 32 4.09 10.84 3.12
C ALA A 32 3.68 10.87 4.61
N PRO A 33 2.50 11.41 4.95
CA PRO A 33 1.93 11.29 6.29
C PRO A 33 1.83 9.83 6.74
N SER A 34 2.01 9.56 8.04
CA SER A 34 2.01 8.21 8.60
C SER A 34 0.77 7.39 8.23
N GLN A 35 -0.42 7.98 8.23
CA GLN A 35 -1.65 7.31 7.80
C GLN A 35 -1.59 6.79 6.35
N CYS A 36 -0.90 7.49 5.45
CA CYS A 36 -0.72 7.03 4.08
C CYS A 36 0.24 5.82 4.01
N ILE A 37 1.25 5.79 4.88
CA ILE A 37 2.15 4.65 5.04
C ILE A 37 1.35 3.44 5.56
N ASP A 38 0.55 3.63 6.61
CA ASP A 38 -0.33 2.59 7.17
C ASP A 38 -1.30 2.05 6.12
N TYR A 39 -1.86 2.92 5.28
CA TYR A 39 -2.73 2.54 4.17
C TYR A 39 -2.02 1.62 3.18
N VAL A 40 -0.80 1.96 2.73
CA VAL A 40 -0.05 1.13 1.78
C VAL A 40 0.34 -0.20 2.42
N LEU A 41 0.82 -0.21 3.66
CA LEU A 41 1.11 -1.44 4.39
C LEU A 41 -0.13 -2.35 4.48
N LEU A 42 -1.27 -1.79 4.86
CA LEU A 42 -2.52 -2.53 4.97
C LEU A 42 -3.01 -3.04 3.61
N HIS A 43 -2.85 -2.25 2.54
CA HIS A 43 -3.15 -2.64 1.17
C HIS A 43 -2.34 -3.89 0.76
N GLU A 44 -1.02 -3.85 0.96
CA GLU A 44 -0.14 -4.98 0.62
C GLU A 44 -0.40 -6.21 1.51
N LEU A 45 -0.73 -6.01 2.78
CA LEU A 45 -1.13 -7.12 3.66
C LEU A 45 -2.46 -7.75 3.23
N CYS A 46 -3.40 -6.97 2.67
CA CYS A 46 -4.64 -7.52 2.12
C CYS A 46 -4.36 -8.45 0.93
N HIS A 47 -3.31 -8.18 0.15
CA HIS A 47 -2.91 -9.05 -0.96
C HIS A 47 -2.46 -10.46 -0.55
N LEU A 48 -2.07 -10.67 0.71
CA LEU A 48 -1.78 -12.00 1.25
C LEU A 48 -3.02 -12.90 1.35
N LYS A 49 -4.22 -12.30 1.38
CA LYS A 49 -5.51 -13.03 1.40
C LYS A 49 -6.23 -12.98 0.07
N PHE A 50 -6.12 -11.87 -0.64
CA PHE A 50 -6.81 -11.63 -1.90
C PHE A 50 -5.85 -11.00 -2.92
N HIS A 51 -5.33 -11.81 -3.84
CA HIS A 51 -4.33 -11.36 -4.81
C HIS A 51 -4.84 -10.30 -5.80
N ASN A 52 -6.16 -10.13 -5.92
CA ASN A 52 -6.79 -9.10 -6.74
C ASN A 52 -7.62 -8.13 -5.89
N HIS A 53 -7.92 -6.97 -6.45
CA HIS A 53 -8.81 -5.96 -5.85
C HIS A 53 -10.29 -6.35 -6.00
N SER A 54 -10.66 -7.56 -5.56
CA SER A 54 -12.04 -8.03 -5.55
C SER A 54 -12.89 -7.34 -4.48
N ARG A 55 -14.21 -7.54 -4.52
CA ARG A 55 -15.12 -7.08 -3.45
C ARG A 55 -14.70 -7.55 -2.05
N TYR A 56 -14.08 -8.73 -1.94
CA TYR A 56 -13.61 -9.26 -0.66
C TYR A 56 -12.36 -8.55 -0.16
N PHE A 57 -11.47 -8.15 -1.07
CA PHE A 57 -10.32 -7.29 -0.77
C PHE A 57 -10.80 -5.97 -0.17
N TYR A 58 -11.68 -5.25 -0.87
CA TYR A 58 -12.15 -3.94 -0.39
C TYR A 58 -12.97 -4.05 0.90
N ARG A 59 -13.73 -5.15 1.08
CA ARG A 59 -14.43 -5.41 2.35
C ARG A 59 -13.46 -5.58 3.51
N LEU A 60 -12.35 -6.30 3.31
CA LEU A 60 -11.31 -6.46 4.35
C LEU A 60 -10.61 -5.13 4.64
N LEU A 61 -10.21 -4.41 3.59
CA LEU A 61 -9.55 -3.11 3.72
C LEU A 61 -10.44 -2.11 4.47
N LYS A 62 -11.71 -1.97 4.08
CA LYS A 62 -12.69 -1.10 4.75
C LYS A 62 -12.96 -1.50 6.19
N LYS A 63 -12.96 -2.80 6.50
CA LYS A 63 -13.11 -3.28 7.88
C LYS A 63 -11.96 -2.81 8.77
N GLN A 64 -10.73 -2.78 8.25
CA GLN A 64 -9.53 -2.43 9.01
C GLN A 64 -9.23 -0.93 9.02
N MET A 65 -9.56 -0.24 7.93
CA MET A 65 -9.41 1.21 7.79
C MET A 65 -10.65 1.78 7.09
N PRO A 66 -11.72 2.13 7.83
CA PRO A 66 -12.97 2.63 7.25
C PRO A 66 -12.81 3.86 6.35
N GLN A 67 -11.80 4.67 6.63
CA GLN A 67 -11.45 5.91 5.93
C GLN A 67 -10.43 5.74 4.79
N TRP A 68 -10.12 4.51 4.36
CA TRP A 68 -9.04 4.24 3.40
C TRP A 68 -9.19 5.00 2.08
N GLU A 69 -10.42 5.27 1.63
CA GLU A 69 -10.67 5.99 0.38
C GLU A 69 -10.16 7.44 0.45
N ALA A 70 -10.40 8.12 1.57
CA ALA A 70 -9.89 9.47 1.80
C ALA A 70 -8.36 9.50 1.94
N VAL A 71 -7.78 8.51 2.62
CA VAL A 71 -6.33 8.38 2.79
C VAL A 71 -5.65 8.08 1.46
N LYS A 72 -6.23 7.20 0.64
CA LYS A 72 -5.78 6.92 -0.73
C LYS A 72 -5.83 8.19 -1.58
N GLY A 73 -6.95 8.91 -1.57
CA GLY A 73 -7.09 10.16 -2.33
C GLY A 73 -6.03 11.20 -1.95
N LYS A 74 -5.73 11.34 -0.66
CA LYS A 74 -4.63 12.18 -0.20
C LYS A 74 -3.29 11.72 -0.76
N LEU A 75 -2.97 10.43 -0.64
CA LEU A 75 -1.70 9.85 -1.12
C LEU A 75 -1.53 10.00 -2.63
N ASP A 76 -2.58 9.75 -3.40
CA ASP A 76 -2.56 9.89 -4.87
C ASP A 76 -2.26 11.35 -5.27
N GLY A 77 -2.84 12.33 -4.57
CA GLY A 77 -2.56 13.75 -4.79
C GLY A 77 -1.11 14.17 -4.46
N MET A 78 -0.35 13.34 -3.76
CA MET A 78 1.07 13.57 -3.46
C MET A 78 2.01 12.78 -4.39
N ALA A 79 1.49 11.86 -5.21
CA ALA A 79 2.31 10.91 -5.96
C ALA A 79 3.27 11.57 -6.94
N GLU A 80 2.82 12.58 -7.69
CA GLU A 80 3.67 13.31 -8.64
C GLU A 80 4.84 14.02 -7.94
N LEU A 81 4.59 14.64 -6.79
CA LEU A 81 5.65 15.33 -6.03
C LEU A 81 6.66 14.35 -5.43
N LEU A 82 6.19 13.20 -4.93
CA LEU A 82 7.00 12.34 -4.08
C LEU A 82 7.73 11.22 -4.83
N LEU A 83 7.28 10.84 -6.03
CA LEU A 83 7.85 9.76 -6.85
C LEU A 83 8.74 10.24 -8.00
N ASN A 84 8.79 11.55 -8.29
CA ASN A 84 9.58 12.14 -9.38
C ASN A 84 10.99 12.60 -8.97
N ASP A 85 11.45 12.23 -7.76
CA ASP A 85 12.81 12.49 -7.28
C ASP A 85 13.83 11.42 -7.71
#